data_AF-A0A7Y5WXK6-F1
#
_entry.id   AF-A0A7Y5WXK6-F1
#
_cell.length_a   1.000
_cell.length_b   1.000
_cell.length_c   1.000
_cell.angle_alpha   90.00
_cell.angle_beta   90.00
_cell.angle_gamma   90.00
#
_symmetry.space_group_name_H-M   'P 1'
#
loop_
_entity.id
_entity.type
_entity.pdbx_description
1 polymer ?
#
loop_
_entity_poly.entity_id
_entity_poly.type
_entity_poly.pdbx_seq_one_letter_code
_entity_poly.pdbx_strand_id
1 'polypeptide(L)'
;MLDAGRCEPLKAAVHGVLFVTMAVCAAYNAAAWVKRRQAHLAINAVIYSAAVCWERCHIAHHLAACPAPEPMAPPRDDLIDAA
;
A
#
# COMPACT_ATOMS: atom_id res chain seq x y z
N MET A 1 -14.12 15.21 12.56
CA MET A 1 -12.67 14.97 12.42
C MET A 1 -12.48 13.47 12.28
N LEU A 2 -11.80 13.01 11.22
CA LEU A 2 -11.44 11.60 11.06
C LEU A 2 -10.29 11.29 12.03
N ASP A 3 -10.44 10.25 12.86
CA ASP A 3 -9.39 9.79 13.78
C ASP A 3 -8.08 9.52 13.02
N ALA A 4 -7.12 10.44 13.16
CA ALA A 4 -5.77 10.26 12.66
C ALA A 4 -5.11 9.12 13.47
N GLY A 5 -5.09 7.91 12.89
CA GLY A 5 -4.59 6.69 13.55
C GLY A 5 -5.39 5.44 13.15
N ARG A 6 -6.73 5.47 13.29
CA ARG A 6 -7.59 4.32 12.95
C ARG A 6 -7.79 4.13 11.45
N CYS A 7 -7.69 5.22 10.67
CA CYS A 7 -7.80 5.17 9.22
C CYS A 7 -6.48 4.89 8.49
N GLU A 8 -5.34 4.85 9.18
CA GLU A 8 -4.03 4.56 8.57
C GLU A 8 -3.98 3.23 7.81
N PRO A 9 -4.52 2.10 8.31
CA PRO A 9 -4.56 0.85 7.53
C PRO A 9 -5.45 0.97 6.29
N LEU A 10 -6.55 1.72 6.36
CA LEU A 10 -7.41 1.96 5.21
C LEU A 10 -6.70 2.82 4.16
N LYS A 11 -5.98 3.88 4.58
CA LYS A 11 -5.15 4.69 3.68
C LYS A 11 -4.08 3.83 3.01
N ALA A 12 -3.38 2.98 3.78
CA ALA A 12 -2.41 2.04 3.24
C ALA A 12 -3.03 1.09 2.20
N ALA A 13 -4.25 0.59 2.44
CA ALA A 13 -4.97 -0.26 1.50
C ALA A 13 -5.35 0.48 0.21
N VAL A 14 -5.84 1.72 0.31
CA VAL A 14 -6.18 2.57 -0.85
C VAL A 14 -4.93 2.83 -1.69
N HIS A 15 -3.83 3.23 -1.06
CA HIS A 15 -2.54 3.39 -1.73
C HIS A 15 -2.01 2.07 -2.31
N GLY A 16 -2.28 0.93 -1.66
CA GLY A 16 -1.98 -0.40 -2.19
C GLY A 16 -2.72 -0.72 -3.50
N VAL A 17 -4.02 -0.42 -3.57
CA VAL A 17 -4.81 -0.58 -4.80
C VAL A 17 -4.30 0.35 -5.90
N LEU A 18 -3.98 1.60 -5.54
CA LEU A 18 -3.44 2.58 -6.48
C LEU A 18 -2.06 2.15 -7.00
N PHE A 19 -1.19 1.65 -6.13
CA PHE A 19 0.12 1.09 -6.48
C PHE A 19 0.00 -0.02 -7.52
N VAL A 20 -0.87 -1.02 -7.29
CA VAL A 20 -1.07 -2.13 -8.23
C VAL A 20 -1.58 -1.61 -9.57
N THR A 21 -2.54 -0.68 -9.55
CA THR A 21 -3.10 -0.09 -10.76
C THR A 21 -2.04 0.63 -11.59
N MET A 22 -1.22 1.48 -10.95
CA MET A 22 -0.13 2.20 -11.61
C MET A 22 0.95 1.25 -12.13
N ALA A 23 1.25 0.16 -11.42
CA ALA A 23 2.20 -0.86 -11.87
C ALA A 23 1.73 -1.57 -13.14
N VAL A 24 0.44 -1.93 -13.23
CA VAL A 24 -0.15 -2.50 -14.44
C VAL A 24 -0.09 -1.50 -15.59
N CYS A 25 -0.44 -0.24 -15.35
CA CYS A 25 -0.35 0.83 -16.36
C CYS A 25 1.10 1.03 -16.86
N ALA A 26 2.08 1.05 -15.96
CA ALA A 26 3.49 1.17 -16.31
C ALA A 26 3.95 0.00 -17.19
N ALA A 27 3.67 -1.23 -16.77
CA ALA A 27 4.03 -2.44 -17.50
C ALA A 27 3.40 -2.49 -18.90
N TYR A 28 2.11 -2.16 -19.00
CA TYR A 28 1.41 -2.11 -20.29
C TYR A 28 2.02 -1.07 -21.23
N ASN A 29 2.21 0.16 -20.76
CA ASN A 29 2.75 1.24 -21.60
C ASN A 29 4.20 0.95 -22.01
N ALA A 30 5.01 0.36 -21.13
CA ALA A 30 6.37 -0.07 -21.45
C ALA A 30 6.37 -1.17 -22.53
N ALA A 31 5.55 -2.22 -22.38
CA ALA A 31 5.43 -3.29 -23.37
C ALA A 31 4.93 -2.75 -24.72
N ALA A 32 3.94 -1.86 -24.71
CA ALA A 32 3.43 -1.21 -25.91
C ALA A 32 4.48 -0.32 -26.58
N TRP A 33 5.30 0.39 -25.79
CA TRP A 33 6.39 1.20 -26.29
C TRP A 33 7.49 0.36 -26.94
N VAL A 34 7.86 -0.79 -26.37
CA VAL A 34 8.84 -1.71 -26.97
C VAL A 34 8.41 -2.12 -28.39
N LYS A 35 7.10 -2.34 -28.61
CA LYS A 35 6.56 -2.71 -29.92
C LYS A 35 6.38 -1.53 -30.90
N ARG A 36 5.86 -0.39 -30.43
CA ARG A 36 5.42 0.73 -31.30
C ARG A 36 6.40 1.91 -31.34
N ARG A 37 7.29 2.01 -30.36
CA ARG A 37 8.28 3.10 -30.18
C ARG A 37 7.70 4.52 -30.18
N GLN A 38 6.41 4.66 -29.86
CA GLN A 38 5.74 5.96 -29.79
C GLN A 38 6.12 6.71 -28.51
N ALA A 39 6.48 7.99 -28.64
CA ALA A 39 6.98 8.80 -27.52
C ALA A 39 6.00 8.90 -26.34
N HIS A 40 4.69 9.03 -26.61
CA HIS A 40 3.68 9.12 -25.55
C HIS A 40 3.61 7.87 -24.68
N LEU A 41 3.87 6.67 -25.23
CA LEU A 41 3.92 5.43 -24.47
C LEU A 41 5.13 5.38 -23.54
N ALA A 42 6.28 5.87 -24.00
CA ALA A 42 7.48 6.00 -23.16
C ALA A 42 7.25 6.97 -22.01
N ILE A 43 6.66 8.15 -22.30
CA ILE A 43 6.33 9.17 -21.30
C ILE A 43 5.36 8.58 -20.27
N ASN A 44 4.28 7.93 -20.71
CA ASN A 44 3.34 7.27 -19.81
C ASN A 44 4.03 6.23 -18.94
N ALA A 45 4.89 5.37 -19.52
CA ALA A 45 5.62 4.37 -18.76
C ALA A 45 6.51 5.00 -17.66
N VAL A 46 7.19 6.10 -17.96
CA VAL A 46 8.01 6.84 -16.98
C VAL A 46 7.14 7.45 -15.89
N ILE A 47 6.04 8.15 -16.24
CA ILE A 47 5.14 8.78 -15.28
C ILE A 47 4.51 7.75 -14.35
N TYR A 48 3.98 6.65 -14.91
CA TYR A 48 3.39 5.58 -14.10
C TYR A 48 4.43 4.88 -13.23
N SER A 49 5.66 4.70 -13.70
CA SER A 49 6.75 4.14 -12.87
C SER A 49 7.12 5.08 -11.72
N ALA A 50 7.15 6.39 -11.95
CA ALA A 50 7.37 7.37 -10.88
C ALA A 50 6.23 7.34 -9.85
N ALA A 51 4.97 7.21 -10.31
CA ALA A 51 3.82 7.04 -9.43
C ALA A 51 3.91 5.76 -8.58
N VAL A 52 4.37 4.63 -9.15
CA VAL A 52 4.62 3.39 -8.38
C VAL A 52 5.63 3.63 -7.25
N CYS A 53 6.74 4.34 -7.52
CA CYS A 53 7.72 4.70 -6.51
C CYS A 53 7.11 5.58 -5.42
N TRP A 54 6.29 6.56 -5.80
CA TRP A 54 5.61 7.47 -4.89
C TRP A 54 4.62 6.73 -3.98
N GLU A 55 3.77 5.87 -4.54
CA GLU A 55 2.81 5.06 -3.79
C GLU A 55 3.51 4.11 -2.81
N ARG A 56 4.65 3.54 -3.18
CA ARG A 56 5.45 2.71 -2.27
C ARG A 56 5.87 3.49 -1.02
N CYS A 57 6.27 4.76 -1.17
CA CYS A 57 6.61 5.62 -0.04
C CYS A 57 5.38 5.90 0.84
N HIS A 58 4.21 6.15 0.25
CA HIS A 58 2.96 6.34 1.00
C HIS A 58 2.55 5.10 1.77
N ILE A 59 2.60 3.92 1.15
CA ILE A 59 2.29 2.65 1.81
C ILE A 59 3.23 2.45 3.00
N ALA A 60 4.55 2.62 2.80
CA ALA A 60 5.53 2.47 3.89
C ALA A 60 5.28 3.46 5.04
N HIS A 61 4.95 4.71 4.71
CA HIS A 61 4.62 5.73 5.71
C HIS A 61 3.37 5.37 6.51
N HIS A 62 2.28 4.97 5.85
CA HIS A 62 1.04 4.60 6.52
C HIS A 62 1.17 3.31 7.34
N LEU A 63 1.94 2.33 6.87
CA LEU A 63 2.21 1.11 7.62
C LEU A 63 3.07 1.38 8.87
N ALA A 64 4.04 2.29 8.78
CA ALA A 64 4.84 2.71 9.93
C ALA A 64 4.02 3.50 10.96
N ALA A 65 2.94 4.17 10.53
CA ALA A 65 2.00 4.87 11.38
C ALA A 65 0.90 3.97 11.97
N CYS A 66 0.79 2.71 11.53
CA CYS A 66 -0.16 1.77 12.13
C CYS A 66 0.29 1.38 13.55
N PRO A 67 -0.63 1.34 14.53
CA PRO A 67 -0.31 0.85 15.86
C PRO A 67 0.12 -0.63 15.80
N ALA A 68 1.13 -1.00 16.58
CA ALA A 68 1.55 -2.39 16.71
C ALA A 68 0.39 -3.24 17.23
N PRO A 69 0.24 -4.50 16.77
CA PRO A 69 -0.72 -5.41 17.38
C PRO A 69 -0.42 -5.53 18.87
N GLU A 70 -1.41 -5.25 19.71
CA GLU A 70 -1.29 -5.47 21.16
C GLU A 70 -0.89 -6.93 21.39
N PRO A 71 0.14 -7.20 22.21
CA PRO A 71 0.45 -8.56 22.62
C PRO A 71 -0.81 -9.15 23.24
N MET A 72 -1.32 -10.24 22.66
CA MET A 72 -2.44 -10.99 23.22
C MET A 72 -2.11 -11.30 24.67
N ALA A 73 -2.82 -10.66 25.61
CA ALA A 73 -2.63 -10.91 27.02
C ALA A 73 -2.75 -12.42 27.25
N PRO A 74 -1.82 -13.06 27.99
CA PRO A 74 -1.93 -14.48 28.27
C PRO A 74 -3.30 -14.77 28.91
N PRO A 75 -3.92 -15.93 28.62
CA PRO A 75 -5.17 -16.31 29.26
C PRO A 75 -5.01 -16.17 30.76
N ARG A 76 -5.93 -15.45 31.42
CA ARG A 76 -5.87 -15.32 32.86
C ARG A 76 -6.21 -16.68 33.46
N ASP A 77 -5.24 -17.27 34.17
CA ASP A 77 -5.38 -18.55 34.89
C ASP A 77 -6.24 -18.42 36.17
N ASP A 78 -6.88 -17.27 36.42
CA ASP A 78 -7.64 -16.95 37.63
C ASP A 78 -9.04 -17.60 37.68
N LEU A 79 -9.43 -18.38 36.68
CA LEU A 79 -10.71 -19.10 36.62
C LEU A 79 -10.65 -20.55 37.16
N ILE A 80 -9.48 -21.07 37.55
CA ILE A 80 -9.33 -22.45 38.07
C ILE A 80 -9.58 -22.56 39.58
N ASP A 81 -9.48 -21.47 40.35
CA ASP A 81 -9.57 -21.52 41.83
C ASP A 81 -11.00 -21.33 42.40
N ALA A 82 -12.04 -21.41 41.55
CA ALA A 82 -13.44 -21.20 41.95
C ALA A 82 -14.32 -22.47 41.95
N ALA A 83 -13.73 -23.67 42.00
CA ALA A 83 -14.44 -24.96 41.98
C ALA A 83 -14.35 -25.73 43.31
#